data_AF-A0A845L612-F1
#
_entry.id   AF-A0A845L612-F1
#
_cell.length_a   1.000
_cell.length_b   1.000
_cell.length_c   1.000
_cell.angle_alpha   90.00
_cell.angle_beta   90.00
_cell.angle_gamma   90.00
#
_symmetry.space_group_name_H-M   'P 1'
#
loop_
_entity.id
_entity.type
_entity.pdbx_description
1 polymer ?
#
loop_
_entity_poly.entity_id
_entity_poly.type
_entity_poly.pdbx_seq_one_letter_code
_entity_poly.pdbx_strand_id
1 'polypeptide(L)' 'MGAFLPALTLRRLAMTTGAVLAAATKGVALGWQSMAAADLKGGNLGDMCRQWVQAWGKRDDDATVLLARIRS' A
#
# COMPACT_ATOMS: atom_id res chain seq x y z
N MET A 1 25.33 6.76 -19.79
CA MET A 1 24.07 7.43 -19.40
C MET A 1 23.91 7.27 -17.91
N GLY A 2 24.03 8.36 -17.13
CA GLY A 2 23.88 8.30 -15.67
C GLY A 2 22.39 8.20 -15.31
N ALA A 3 22.02 7.19 -14.52
CA ALA A 3 20.65 7.07 -14.02
C ALA A 3 20.36 8.22 -13.06
N PHE A 4 19.42 9.09 -13.42
CA PHE A 4 18.93 10.15 -12.54
C PHE A 4 17.87 9.53 -11.61
N LEU A 5 18.19 9.41 -10.32
CA LEU A 5 17.21 8.97 -9.33
C LEU A 5 16.31 10.15 -8.94
N PRO A 6 15.01 9.93 -8.74
CA PRO A 6 14.13 10.99 -8.24
C PRO A 6 14.58 11.47 -6.86
N ALA A 7 14.32 12.74 -6.55
CA ALA A 7 14.67 13.33 -5.27
C ALA A 7 13.96 12.61 -4.11
N LEU A 8 14.71 12.24 -3.07
CA LEU A 8 14.16 11.66 -1.85
C LEU A 8 13.32 12.72 -1.11
N THR A 9 12.03 12.47 -0.96
CA THR A 9 11.13 13.32 -0.18
C THR A 9 10.86 12.68 1.18
N LEU A 10 11.23 13.36 2.26
CA LEU A 10 10.95 12.92 3.64
C LEU A 10 9.69 13.61 4.16
N ARG A 11 8.73 12.82 4.67
CA ARG A 11 7.51 13.33 5.31
C ARG A 11 7.37 12.71 6.69
N ARG A 12 7.15 13.54 7.71
CA ARG A 12 6.83 13.07 9.06
C ARG A 12 5.31 12.93 9.15
N LEU A 13 4.85 11.72 9.48
CA LEU A 13 3.44 11.41 9.67
C LEU A 13 3.23 11.01 11.13
N ALA A 14 2.23 11.59 11.79
CA ALA A 14 1.79 11.10 13.08
C ALA A 14 1.08 9.76 12.85
N MET A 15 1.53 8.71 13.54
CA MET A 15 0.97 7.37 13.43
C MET A 15 0.55 6.86 14.80
N THR A 16 -0.59 6.20 14.85
CA THR A 16 -1.13 5.56 16.05
C THR A 16 -1.01 4.04 15.96
N THR A 17 -1.08 3.35 17.10
CA THR A 17 -1.15 1.88 17.12
C THR A 17 -2.32 1.40 16.25
N GLY A 18 -2.05 0.40 15.41
CA GLY A 18 -3.03 -0.12 14.45
C GLY A 18 -3.02 0.59 13.10
N ALA A 19 -2.39 1.77 12.98
CA ALA A 19 -2.22 2.42 11.69
C ALA A 19 -1.38 1.56 10.73
N VAL A 20 -1.74 1.59 9.45
CA VAL A 20 -1.10 0.83 8.38
C VAL A 20 -0.42 1.78 7.40
N LEU A 21 0.88 1.60 7.24
CA LEU A 21 1.66 2.12 6.12
C LEU A 21 1.55 1.15 4.96
N ALA A 22 1.41 1.69 3.77
CA ALA A 22 1.25 0.87 2.60
C ALA A 22 1.93 1.47 1.38
N ALA A 23 2.53 0.59 0.59
CA ALA A 23 3.09 0.89 -0.71
C ALA A 23 2.63 -0.15 -1.72
N ALA A 24 2.33 0.27 -2.93
CA ALA A 24 1.89 -0.63 -3.98
C ALA A 24 2.40 -0.20 -5.35
N THR A 25 2.48 -1.16 -6.27
CA THR A 25 2.80 -0.89 -7.67
C THR A 25 1.57 -0.36 -8.41
N LYS A 26 1.80 0.21 -9.61
CA LYS A 26 0.74 0.68 -10.51
C LYS A 26 -0.28 -0.41 -10.90
N GLY A 27 0.11 -1.69 -10.78
CA GLY A 27 -0.76 -2.85 -11.02
C GLY A 27 -1.85 -3.03 -9.96
N VAL A 28 -1.74 -2.37 -8.81
CA VAL A 28 -2.78 -2.37 -7.74
C VAL A 28 -3.63 -1.10 -7.80
N ALA A 29 -3.14 -0.04 -8.43
CA ALA A 29 -3.73 1.29 -8.31
C ALA A 29 -4.54 1.66 -9.57
N LEU A 30 -5.86 1.49 -9.49
CA LEU A 30 -6.81 2.44 -10.06
C LEU A 30 -7.39 3.25 -8.88
N GLY A 31 -6.80 4.42 -8.57
CA GLY A 31 -7.37 5.34 -7.58
C GLY A 31 -6.95 5.13 -6.12
N TRP A 32 -5.64 5.03 -5.84
CA TRP A 32 -5.09 4.97 -4.46
C TRP A 32 -5.65 6.06 -3.51
N GLN A 33 -6.02 7.21 -4.05
CA GLN A 33 -6.55 8.36 -3.30
C GLN A 33 -7.90 8.10 -2.61
N SER A 34 -8.64 7.08 -3.06
CA SER A 34 -9.96 6.70 -2.52
C SER A 34 -9.94 5.49 -1.58
N MET A 35 -8.78 4.87 -1.32
CA MET A 35 -8.72 3.70 -0.45
C MET A 35 -8.74 4.14 1.02
N ALA A 36 -9.84 3.84 1.71
CA ALA A 36 -9.86 3.92 3.17
C ALA A 36 -9.31 2.60 3.72
N ALA A 37 -8.45 2.65 4.74
CA ALA A 37 -8.04 1.44 5.48
C ALA A 37 -9.26 0.67 6.06
N ALA A 38 -10.41 1.33 6.18
CA ALA A 38 -11.69 0.76 6.58
C ALA A 38 -12.29 -0.23 5.56
N ASP A 39 -11.86 -0.21 4.29
CA ASP A 39 -12.35 -1.13 3.25
C ASP A 39 -11.76 -2.54 3.38
N LEU A 40 -10.69 -2.69 4.17
CA LEU A 40 -10.08 -3.97 4.50
C LEU A 40 -10.77 -4.58 5.72
N LYS A 41 -11.13 -5.86 5.64
CA LYS A 41 -11.80 -6.60 6.75
C LYS A 41 -10.89 -6.87 7.95
N GLY A 42 -9.71 -6.26 8.02
CA GLY A 42 -8.67 -6.55 9.00
C GLY A 42 -8.01 -7.91 8.78
N GLY A 43 -7.33 -8.40 9.81
CA GLY A 43 -6.61 -9.69 9.79
C GLY A 43 -5.10 -9.57 9.98
N ASN A 44 -4.38 -10.65 9.65
CA ASN A 44 -2.92 -10.59 9.54
C ASN A 44 -2.52 -9.81 8.27
N LEU A 45 -1.27 -9.36 8.20
CA LEU A 45 -0.82 -8.52 7.08
C LEU A 45 -0.88 -9.25 5.73
N GLY A 46 -0.65 -10.57 5.71
CA GLY A 46 -0.74 -11.38 4.49
C GLY A 46 -2.15 -11.45 3.92
N ASP A 47 -3.14 -11.63 4.79
CA ASP A 47 -4.56 -11.63 4.42
C ASP A 47 -4.98 -10.26 3.88
N MET A 48 -4.50 -9.19 4.53
CA MET A 48 -4.77 -7.82 4.08
C MET A 48 -4.13 -7.54 2.71
N CYS A 49 -2.88 -7.97 2.47
CA CYS A 49 -2.25 -7.87 1.14
C CYS A 49 -3.06 -8.61 0.08
N ARG A 50 -3.52 -9.83 0.39
CA ARG A 50 -4.34 -10.63 -0.54
C ARG A 50 -5.67 -9.95 -0.85
N GLN A 51 -6.36 -9.43 0.16
CA GLN A 51 -7.61 -8.66 -0.02
C GLN A 51 -7.38 -7.45 -0.93
N TRP A 52 -6.27 -6.73 -0.76
CA TRP A 52 -5.93 -5.59 -1.62
C TRP A 52 -5.73 -5.97 -3.08
N VAL A 53 -4.91 -6.99 -3.36
CA VAL A 53 -4.70 -7.43 -4.74
C VAL A 53 -6.01 -7.95 -5.36
N GLN A 54 -6.86 -8.62 -4.59
CA GLN A 54 -8.13 -9.13 -5.10
C GLN A 54 -9.14 -8.03 -5.44
N ALA A 55 -9.20 -6.97 -4.64
CA ALA A 55 -10.19 -5.91 -4.82
C ALA A 55 -9.75 -4.83 -5.82
N TRP A 56 -8.43 -4.56 -5.95
CA TRP A 56 -7.92 -3.47 -6.78
C TRP A 56 -6.83 -3.85 -7.78
N GLY A 57 -6.37 -5.10 -7.79
CA GLY A 57 -5.40 -5.61 -8.77
C GLY A 57 -5.95 -5.54 -10.19
N LYS A 58 -5.18 -4.94 -11.09
CA LYS A 58 -5.42 -4.97 -12.52
C LYS A 58 -5.22 -6.40 -13.03
N ARG A 59 -5.97 -6.76 -14.07
CA ARG A 59 -5.88 -8.10 -14.69
C ARG A 59 -4.75 -8.20 -15.71
N ASP A 60 -4.26 -7.06 -16.19
CA ASP A 60 -3.30 -6.91 -17.27
C ASP A 60 -1.92 -6.43 -16.80
N ASP A 61 -1.68 -6.38 -15.49
CA ASP A 61 -0.43 -5.90 -14.90
C ASP A 61 -0.13 -6.61 -13.58
N ASP A 62 1.16 -6.69 -13.23
CA ASP A 62 1.61 -7.33 -11.99
C ASP A 62 1.36 -6.42 -10.78
N ALA A 63 0.66 -6.98 -9.80
CA ALA A 63 0.27 -6.30 -8.58
C ALA A 63 1.20 -6.69 -7.41
N THR A 64 1.91 -5.72 -6.84
CA THR A 64 2.68 -5.90 -5.61
C THR A 64 2.19 -4.92 -4.54
N VAL A 65 1.98 -5.44 -3.33
CA VAL A 65 1.55 -4.68 -2.16
C VAL A 65 2.51 -4.97 -1.00
N LEU A 66 2.93 -3.91 -0.32
CA LEU A 66 3.62 -3.98 0.96
C LEU A 66 2.78 -3.25 2.01
N LEU A 67 2.49 -3.95 3.12
CA LEU A 67 1.79 -3.39 4.28
C LEU A 67 2.68 -3.50 5.51
N ALA A 68 2.74 -2.43 6.30
CA ALA A 68 3.37 -2.40 7.61
C ALA A 68 2.39 -1.81 8.63
N ARG A 69 2.17 -2.51 9.74
CA ARG A 69 1.26 -2.07 10.81
C ARG A 69 2.04 -1.69 12.05
N ILE A 70 1.79 -0.49 12.57
CA ILE A 70 2.35 -0.06 13.85
C ILE A 70 1.71 -0.90 14.96
N ARG A 71 2.57 -1.56 15.74
CA ARG A 71 2.16 -2.31 16.93
C ARG A 71 2.71 -1.60 18.17
N SER A 72 1.95 -1.67 19.26
CA SER A 72 2.40 -1.31 20.60
C SER A 72 3.37 -2.34 21.14
#